data_AF-A0A7C5MSX4-F1
#
_entry.id   AF-A0A7C5MSX4-F1
#
_cell.length_a   1.000
_cell.length_b   1.000
_cell.length_c   1.000
_cell.angle_alpha   90.00
_cell.angle_beta   90.00
_cell.angle_gamma   90.00
#
_symmetry.space_group_name_H-M   'P 1'
#
loop_
_entity.id
_entity.type
_entity.pdbx_description
1 polymer ?
#
loop_
_entity_poly.entity_id
_entity_poly.type
_entity_poly.pdbx_seq_one_letter_code
_entity_poly.pdbx_strand_id
1 'polypeptide(L)'
;EPEVFGFLCQTGWANPWGALIWAFGGEYFADEGTKFILCEKPNYDGLQWYLDLIHKHHVAPTSEVASALASGGDPFQLGVVAMVTGSPWKMPTLRKVTEFTWDVAPMPVGPKGRFSALTTDSLSIYRGTKAPDEAWLFIEDLLSEDSAKVYCAEFKGPVPALKAGHKYFILAGQAPDHQQVFIDAVSYAKVPFQSPYTYVVETPFYQELGAATDGTKTLDDAMGGVCETINKALTEEVQKVKSYGAS
;
A
#
# COMPACT_ATOMS: atom_id res chain seq x y z
N GLU A 1 -3.52 -31.61 -3.64
CA GLU A 1 -3.98 -30.51 -2.77
C GLU A 1 -3.42 -29.22 -3.34
N PRO A 2 -4.14 -28.08 -3.28
CA PRO A 2 -3.57 -26.81 -3.71
C PRO A 2 -2.35 -26.47 -2.82
N GLU A 3 -1.33 -25.84 -3.39
CA GLU A 3 -0.22 -25.29 -2.60
C GLU A 3 -0.77 -24.26 -1.61
N VAL A 4 -0.32 -24.34 -0.35
CA VAL A 4 -0.70 -23.43 0.73
C VAL A 4 0.54 -22.65 1.17
N PHE A 5 0.41 -21.33 1.26
CA PHE A 5 1.51 -20.43 1.62
C PHE A 5 1.28 -19.76 2.98
N GLY A 6 2.38 -19.42 3.65
CA GLY A 6 2.34 -18.77 4.96
C GLY A 6 2.03 -17.28 4.88
N PHE A 7 2.61 -16.57 3.90
CA PHE A 7 2.51 -15.12 3.81
C PHE A 7 2.47 -14.63 2.36
N LEU A 8 1.58 -13.68 2.06
CA LEU A 8 1.57 -12.95 0.80
C LEU A 8 1.56 -11.45 1.09
N CYS A 9 2.59 -10.75 0.62
CA CYS A 9 2.61 -9.31 0.62
C CYS A 9 2.03 -8.82 -0.71
N GLN A 10 0.97 -8.01 -0.68
CA GLN A 10 0.54 -7.29 -1.88
C GLN A 10 1.67 -6.36 -2.35
N THR A 11 1.95 -6.40 -3.64
CA THR A 11 3.08 -5.70 -4.25
C THR A 11 2.58 -4.42 -4.92
N GLY A 12 2.65 -3.29 -4.22
CA GLY A 12 2.20 -1.99 -4.72
C GLY A 12 3.07 -0.85 -4.20
N TRP A 13 3.03 0.29 -4.90
CA TRP A 13 4.01 1.36 -4.73
C TRP A 13 3.81 2.06 -3.39
N ALA A 14 2.55 2.42 -3.10
CA ALA A 14 2.15 3.10 -1.87
C ALA A 14 1.89 2.14 -0.70
N ASN A 15 1.51 0.89 -0.96
CA ASN A 15 1.11 -0.11 0.03
C ASN A 15 1.47 -1.50 -0.51
N PRO A 16 1.59 -2.54 0.32
CA PRO A 16 2.21 -2.68 1.64
C PRO A 16 3.76 -2.76 1.63
N TRP A 17 4.40 -2.62 0.47
CA TRP A 17 5.87 -2.53 0.40
C TRP A 17 6.43 -1.37 1.20
N GLY A 18 5.71 -0.23 1.32
CA GLY A 18 6.21 0.91 2.09
C GLY A 18 6.45 0.56 3.55
N ALA A 19 5.49 -0.12 4.19
CA ALA A 19 5.64 -0.58 5.57
C ALA A 19 6.87 -1.48 5.76
N LEU A 20 7.14 -2.37 4.79
CA LEU A 20 8.28 -3.28 4.82
C LEU A 20 9.61 -2.54 4.56
N ILE A 21 9.67 -1.68 3.55
CA ILE A 21 10.83 -0.85 3.23
C ILE A 21 11.24 -0.03 4.45
N TRP A 22 10.29 0.66 5.09
CA TRP A 22 10.57 1.45 6.29
C TRP A 22 10.99 0.59 7.49
N ALA A 23 10.40 -0.60 7.67
CA ALA A 23 10.78 -1.52 8.74
C ALA A 23 12.24 -1.97 8.65
N PHE A 24 12.84 -1.92 7.46
CA PHE A 24 14.27 -2.19 7.21
C PHE A 24 15.11 -0.90 7.11
N GLY A 25 14.49 0.28 7.19
CA GLY A 25 15.17 1.57 7.17
C GLY A 25 15.37 2.20 5.81
N GLY A 26 14.71 1.66 4.78
CA GLY A 26 14.74 2.24 3.45
C GLY A 26 13.79 3.41 3.28
N GLU A 27 14.01 4.17 2.21
CA GLU A 27 13.10 5.19 1.71
C GLU A 27 12.97 5.12 0.19
N TYR A 28 11.89 5.69 -0.34
CA TYR A 28 11.64 5.72 -1.78
C TYR A 28 12.42 6.83 -2.47
N PHE A 29 12.37 8.03 -1.88
CA PHE A 29 12.91 9.26 -2.46
C PHE A 29 13.74 10.06 -1.46
N ALA A 30 14.69 10.81 -1.99
CA ALA A 30 15.43 11.88 -1.33
C ALA A 30 15.16 13.22 -2.03
N ASP A 31 15.77 14.30 -1.52
CA ASP A 31 15.74 15.64 -2.11
C ASP A 31 14.32 16.11 -2.47
N GLU A 32 13.40 15.99 -1.49
CA GLU A 32 11.99 16.36 -1.63
C GLU A 32 11.28 15.69 -2.81
N GLY A 33 11.67 14.46 -3.16
CA GLY A 33 11.03 13.69 -4.24
C GLY A 33 11.66 13.78 -5.60
N THR A 34 12.76 14.52 -5.70
CA THR A 34 13.47 14.75 -6.97
C THR A 34 14.61 13.77 -7.21
N LYS A 35 14.92 12.94 -6.22
CA LYS A 35 15.88 11.84 -6.33
C LYS A 35 15.25 10.54 -5.87
N PHE A 36 15.27 9.52 -6.71
CA PHE A 36 14.82 8.18 -6.37
C PHE A 36 15.98 7.37 -5.77
N ILE A 37 15.78 6.76 -4.60
CA ILE A 37 16.86 6.10 -3.85
C ILE A 37 16.54 4.65 -3.43
N LEU A 38 15.33 4.15 -3.70
CA LEU A 38 14.92 2.81 -3.26
C LEU A 38 15.86 1.70 -3.78
N CYS A 39 16.42 1.87 -4.98
CA CYS A 39 17.32 0.88 -5.59
C CYS A 39 18.79 1.00 -5.12
N GLU A 40 19.07 1.83 -4.12
CA GLU A 40 20.38 1.91 -3.47
C GLU A 40 20.34 1.16 -2.13
N LYS A 41 21.36 0.36 -1.78
CA LYS A 41 21.43 -0.21 -0.42
C LYS A 41 21.59 0.91 0.61
N PRO A 42 20.96 0.81 1.80
CA PRO A 42 20.15 -0.31 2.28
C PRO A 42 18.65 -0.21 1.95
N ASN A 43 18.22 0.68 1.04
CA ASN A 43 16.82 1.04 0.89
C ASN A 43 15.91 -0.11 0.41
N TYR A 44 16.44 -1.05 -0.36
CA TYR A 44 15.69 -2.23 -0.80
C TYR A 44 15.86 -3.47 0.08
N ASP A 45 16.51 -3.39 1.25
CA ASP A 45 16.72 -4.56 2.11
C ASP A 45 15.40 -5.20 2.55
N GLY A 46 14.34 -4.40 2.72
CA GLY A 46 12.99 -4.90 2.98
C GLY A 46 12.43 -5.72 1.81
N LEU A 47 12.72 -5.33 0.56
CA LEU A 47 12.33 -6.11 -0.61
C LEU A 47 13.08 -7.43 -0.65
N GLN A 48 14.38 -7.44 -0.36
CA GLN A 48 15.18 -8.67 -0.28
C GLN A 48 14.61 -9.62 0.77
N TRP A 49 14.20 -9.12 1.94
CA TRP A 49 13.57 -9.95 2.96
C TRP A 49 12.30 -10.64 2.45
N TYR A 50 11.48 -9.96 1.65
CA TYR A 50 10.30 -10.57 1.04
C TYR A 50 10.67 -11.60 -0.03
N LEU A 51 11.65 -11.31 -0.88
CA LEU A 51 12.17 -12.25 -1.89
C LEU A 51 12.75 -13.51 -1.24
N ASP A 52 13.39 -13.40 -0.07
CA ASP A 52 13.83 -14.55 0.71
C ASP A 52 12.65 -15.42 1.17
N LEU A 53 11.47 -14.84 1.47
CA LEU A 53 10.28 -15.65 1.79
C LEU A 53 9.83 -16.51 0.61
N ILE A 54 10.00 -16.03 -0.62
CA ILE A 54 9.65 -16.73 -1.87
C ILE A 54 10.73 -17.79 -2.17
N HIS A 55 11.98 -17.38 -2.30
CA HIS A 55 13.03 -18.19 -2.92
C HIS A 55 13.88 -19.00 -1.94
N LYS A 56 13.95 -18.60 -0.68
CA LYS A 56 14.77 -19.27 0.35
C LYS A 56 13.93 -20.05 1.35
N HIS A 57 12.83 -19.46 1.81
CA HIS A 57 11.97 -20.07 2.82
C HIS A 57 10.75 -20.79 2.22
N HIS A 58 10.38 -20.49 0.97
CA HIS A 58 9.25 -21.11 0.26
C HIS A 58 7.92 -20.99 1.03
N VAL A 59 7.73 -19.87 1.74
CA VAL A 59 6.51 -19.58 2.51
C VAL A 59 5.65 -18.48 1.87
N ALA A 60 6.10 -17.91 0.76
CA ALA A 60 5.36 -16.97 -0.07
C ALA A 60 5.31 -17.49 -1.51
N PRO A 61 4.20 -17.25 -2.24
CA PRO A 61 4.08 -17.71 -3.62
C PRO A 61 5.02 -16.92 -4.54
N THR A 62 5.45 -17.58 -5.64
CA THR A 62 6.11 -16.90 -6.76
C THR A 62 5.14 -15.94 -7.46
N SER A 63 5.63 -15.03 -8.29
CA SER A 63 4.76 -14.13 -9.06
C SER A 63 3.75 -14.90 -9.93
N GLU A 64 4.20 -15.99 -10.56
CA GLU A 64 3.36 -16.84 -11.40
C GLU A 64 2.22 -17.47 -10.58
N VAL A 65 2.55 -18.06 -9.42
CA VAL A 65 1.55 -18.66 -8.54
C VAL A 65 0.62 -17.59 -7.98
N ALA A 66 1.13 -16.45 -7.54
CA ALA A 66 0.31 -15.34 -7.04
C ALA A 66 -0.67 -14.83 -8.10
N SER A 67 -0.24 -14.71 -9.36
CA SER A 67 -1.08 -14.33 -10.49
C SER A 67 -2.16 -15.38 -10.80
N ALA A 68 -1.77 -16.66 -10.82
CA ALA A 68 -2.72 -17.76 -11.02
C ALA A 68 -3.77 -17.80 -9.90
N LEU A 69 -3.36 -17.62 -8.64
CA LEU A 69 -4.26 -17.56 -7.50
C LEU A 69 -5.23 -16.37 -7.60
N ALA A 70 -4.71 -15.19 -7.97
CA ALA A 70 -5.52 -13.98 -8.14
C ALA A 70 -6.60 -14.11 -9.22
N SER A 71 -6.39 -14.95 -10.24
CA SER A 71 -7.40 -15.24 -11.26
C SER A 71 -8.60 -16.03 -10.74
N GLY A 72 -8.42 -16.79 -9.65
CA GLY A 72 -9.46 -17.58 -9.00
C GLY A 72 -10.18 -16.88 -7.84
N GLY A 73 -9.65 -15.74 -7.37
CA GLY A 73 -10.17 -14.99 -6.22
C GLY A 73 -9.05 -14.43 -5.33
N ASP A 74 -9.40 -13.79 -4.22
CA ASP A 74 -8.40 -13.35 -3.24
C ASP A 74 -7.78 -14.61 -2.56
N PRO A 75 -6.44 -14.80 -2.61
CA PRO A 75 -5.79 -16.00 -2.08
C PRO A 75 -6.04 -16.23 -0.58
N PHE A 76 -6.24 -15.16 0.20
CA PHE A 76 -6.61 -15.29 1.60
C PHE A 76 -8.01 -15.85 1.73
N GLN A 77 -8.99 -15.31 1.00
CA GLN A 77 -10.38 -15.78 1.05
C GLN A 77 -10.52 -17.24 0.62
N LEU A 78 -9.68 -17.68 -0.32
CA LEU A 78 -9.62 -19.07 -0.76
C LEU A 78 -8.95 -20.02 0.25
N GLY A 79 -8.39 -19.50 1.35
CA GLY A 79 -7.71 -20.29 2.38
C GLY A 79 -6.37 -20.87 1.93
N VAL A 80 -5.80 -20.39 0.82
CA VAL A 80 -4.51 -20.87 0.28
C VAL A 80 -3.33 -20.01 0.75
N VAL A 81 -3.59 -18.89 1.42
CA VAL A 81 -2.56 -18.09 2.11
C VAL A 81 -3.00 -17.82 3.55
N ALA A 82 -2.15 -18.16 4.52
CA ALA A 82 -2.46 -18.02 5.94
C ALA A 82 -2.43 -16.56 6.45
N MET A 83 -1.54 -15.72 5.91
CA MET A 83 -1.43 -14.31 6.28
C MET A 83 -1.26 -13.43 5.05
N VAL A 84 -2.00 -12.34 4.99
CA VAL A 84 -1.84 -11.31 3.96
C VAL A 84 -1.64 -9.95 4.57
N THR A 85 -0.89 -9.09 3.91
CA THR A 85 -0.89 -7.69 4.25
C THR A 85 -2.28 -7.08 4.03
N GLY A 86 -2.76 -6.42 5.07
CA GLY A 86 -4.14 -5.95 5.20
C GLY A 86 -4.26 -4.44 5.20
N SER A 87 -5.42 -3.95 4.78
CA SER A 87 -5.84 -2.56 4.93
C SER A 87 -7.37 -2.56 5.14
N PRO A 88 -7.94 -1.58 5.85
CA PRO A 88 -9.35 -1.61 6.24
C PRO A 88 -10.32 -1.65 5.04
N TRP A 89 -9.91 -1.20 3.85
CA TRP A 89 -10.68 -1.33 2.60
C TRP A 89 -11.04 -2.78 2.23
N LYS A 90 -10.25 -3.78 2.66
CA LYS A 90 -10.54 -5.20 2.37
C LYS A 90 -11.62 -5.78 3.28
N MET A 91 -11.91 -5.15 4.42
CA MET A 91 -12.79 -5.73 5.45
C MET A 91 -14.18 -6.09 4.93
N PRO A 92 -14.88 -5.28 4.12
CA PRO A 92 -16.20 -5.65 3.60
C PRO A 92 -16.16 -6.95 2.78
N THR A 93 -15.08 -7.17 2.03
CA THR A 93 -14.87 -8.39 1.24
C THR A 93 -14.49 -9.58 2.12
N LEU A 94 -13.54 -9.41 3.04
CA LEU A 94 -13.08 -10.48 3.94
C LEU A 94 -14.15 -10.95 4.92
N ARG A 95 -15.11 -10.10 5.29
CA ARG A 95 -16.27 -10.48 6.12
C ARG A 95 -17.19 -11.51 5.44
N LYS A 96 -17.03 -11.75 4.14
CA LYS A 96 -17.76 -12.81 3.41
C LYS A 96 -17.15 -14.19 3.61
N VAL A 97 -15.92 -14.28 4.13
CA VAL A 97 -15.29 -15.55 4.48
C VAL A 97 -16.03 -16.18 5.65
N THR A 98 -16.50 -17.41 5.46
CA THR A 98 -17.23 -18.19 6.48
C THR A 98 -16.58 -19.54 6.76
N GLU A 99 -15.63 -19.93 5.91
CA GLU A 99 -14.94 -21.22 5.88
C GLU A 99 -13.91 -21.33 7.01
N PHE A 100 -13.39 -20.19 7.48
CA PHE A 100 -12.42 -20.12 8.58
C PHE A 100 -12.55 -18.81 9.35
N THR A 101 -12.02 -18.81 10.58
CA THR A 101 -11.92 -17.61 11.41
C THR A 101 -10.69 -16.80 11.02
N TRP A 102 -10.83 -15.48 10.95
CA TRP A 102 -9.74 -14.57 10.62
C TRP A 102 -9.79 -13.33 11.49
N ASP A 103 -8.64 -12.67 11.58
CA ASP A 103 -8.47 -11.46 12.37
C ASP A 103 -7.36 -10.59 11.79
N VAL A 104 -7.10 -9.45 12.41
CA VAL A 104 -6.04 -8.52 12.01
C VAL A 104 -5.05 -8.30 13.16
N ALA A 105 -3.80 -8.08 12.79
CA ALA A 105 -2.73 -7.76 13.72
C ALA A 105 -1.86 -6.63 13.15
N PRO A 106 -1.13 -5.88 14.01
CA PRO A 106 -0.14 -4.93 13.54
C PRO A 106 0.90 -5.59 12.64
N MET A 107 1.46 -4.82 11.69
CA MET A 107 2.59 -5.27 10.88
C MET A 107 3.76 -5.75 11.78
N PRO A 108 4.52 -6.78 11.36
CA PRO A 108 5.69 -7.24 12.07
C PRO A 108 6.70 -6.11 12.33
N VAL A 109 7.44 -6.23 13.43
CA VAL A 109 8.53 -5.29 13.75
C VAL A 109 9.76 -5.70 12.93
N GLY A 110 10.28 -4.78 12.12
CA GLY A 110 11.56 -4.97 11.43
C GLY A 110 12.74 -4.38 12.22
N PRO A 111 13.97 -4.46 11.66
CA PRO A 111 15.18 -3.97 12.31
C PRO A 111 15.17 -2.49 12.71
N LYS A 112 14.33 -1.67 12.06
CA LYS A 112 14.17 -0.24 12.33
C LYS A 112 12.86 0.12 13.03
N GLY A 113 12.08 -0.89 13.42
CA GLY A 113 10.81 -0.71 14.12
C GLY A 113 9.61 -1.21 13.33
N ARG A 114 8.43 -0.84 13.81
CA ARG A 114 7.15 -1.14 13.18
C ARG A 114 6.71 0.07 12.37
N PHE A 115 6.27 -0.17 11.14
CA PHE A 115 5.70 0.86 10.30
C PHE A 115 4.41 0.38 9.65
N SER A 116 3.56 1.33 9.29
CA SER A 116 2.41 1.13 8.42
C SER A 116 2.42 2.21 7.33
N ALA A 117 1.65 2.01 6.27
CA ALA A 117 1.41 3.03 5.28
C ALA A 117 0.06 3.69 5.54
N LEU A 118 0.06 5.03 5.55
CA LEU A 118 -1.15 5.85 5.65
C LEU A 118 -1.45 6.44 4.28
N THR A 119 -2.51 5.94 3.67
CA THR A 119 -3.09 6.51 2.44
C THR A 119 -4.44 7.13 2.76
N THR A 120 -4.77 8.24 2.11
CA THR A 120 -6.03 8.97 2.29
C THR A 120 -6.68 9.22 0.95
N ASP A 121 -8.01 9.12 0.91
CA ASP A 121 -8.81 9.59 -0.21
C ASP A 121 -9.30 11.02 0.08
N SER A 122 -9.22 11.89 -0.92
CA SER A 122 -9.59 13.30 -0.80
C SER A 122 -10.74 13.66 -1.73
N LEU A 123 -11.70 14.44 -1.23
CA LEU A 123 -12.75 15.04 -2.05
C LEU A 123 -12.25 16.38 -2.62
N SER A 124 -12.48 16.62 -3.91
CA SER A 124 -12.02 17.83 -4.61
C SER A 124 -13.16 18.46 -5.41
N ILE A 125 -13.19 19.80 -5.44
CA ILE A 125 -14.15 20.56 -6.26
C ILE A 125 -13.50 20.91 -7.60
N TYR A 126 -14.14 20.54 -8.70
CA TYR A 126 -13.69 20.90 -10.04
C TYR A 126 -13.74 22.42 -10.24
N ARG A 127 -12.61 23.03 -10.60
CA ARG A 127 -12.49 24.49 -10.76
C ARG A 127 -13.51 25.10 -11.73
N GLY A 128 -13.96 24.36 -12.75
CA GLY A 128 -14.95 24.83 -13.72
C GLY A 128 -16.41 24.59 -13.33
N THR A 129 -16.68 24.20 -12.07
CA THR A 129 -18.07 24.04 -11.61
C THR A 129 -18.85 25.36 -11.68
N LYS A 130 -20.15 25.27 -11.99
CA LYS A 130 -21.08 26.40 -11.94
C LYS A 130 -21.75 26.56 -10.57
N ALA A 131 -21.48 25.65 -9.64
CA ALA A 131 -22.10 25.55 -8.33
C ALA A 131 -21.03 25.27 -7.24
N PRO A 132 -20.09 26.22 -7.01
CA PRO A 132 -19.00 26.01 -6.06
C PRO A 132 -19.47 25.94 -4.61
N ASP A 133 -20.46 26.75 -4.24
CA ASP A 133 -20.98 26.82 -2.86
C ASP A 133 -21.77 25.55 -2.52
N GLU A 134 -22.60 25.06 -3.44
CA GLU A 134 -23.33 23.80 -3.26
C GLU A 134 -22.39 22.59 -3.23
N ALA A 135 -21.34 22.58 -4.06
CA ALA A 135 -20.32 21.55 -4.01
C ALA A 135 -19.56 21.54 -2.68
N TRP A 136 -19.29 22.73 -2.11
CA TRP A 136 -18.68 22.85 -0.78
C TRP A 136 -19.59 22.30 0.32
N LEU A 137 -20.86 22.74 0.34
CA LEU A 137 -21.84 22.25 1.31
C LEU A 137 -22.01 20.73 1.25
N PHE A 138 -21.97 20.15 0.05
CA PHE A 138 -22.03 18.70 -0.12
C PHE A 138 -20.81 17.99 0.48
N ILE A 139 -19.60 18.51 0.28
CA ILE A 139 -18.38 17.94 0.89
C ILE A 139 -18.43 18.07 2.42
N GLU A 140 -18.90 19.19 2.96
CA GLU A 140 -19.08 19.36 4.41
C GLU A 140 -20.05 18.33 4.98
N ASP A 141 -21.18 18.10 4.31
CA ASP A 141 -22.16 17.09 4.71
C ASP A 141 -21.57 15.67 4.69
N LEU A 142 -20.84 15.31 3.63
CA LEU A 142 -20.17 14.00 3.51
C LEU A 142 -19.11 13.75 4.59
N LEU A 143 -18.47 14.81 5.08
CA LEU A 143 -17.42 14.73 6.11
C LEU A 143 -17.94 14.99 7.52
N SER A 144 -19.26 15.06 7.70
CA SER A 144 -19.91 15.20 9.01
C SER A 144 -19.82 13.91 9.84
N GLU A 145 -20.04 14.04 11.16
CA GLU A 145 -20.10 12.88 12.05
C GLU A 145 -21.29 11.95 11.72
N ASP A 146 -22.43 12.51 11.33
CA ASP A 146 -23.62 11.75 10.94
C ASP A 146 -23.36 10.95 9.66
N SER A 147 -22.71 11.56 8.66
CA SER A 147 -22.26 10.86 7.46
C SER A 147 -21.23 9.77 7.78
N ALA A 148 -20.27 10.01 8.68
CA ALA A 148 -19.33 8.99 9.12
C ALA A 148 -20.02 7.78 9.78
N LYS A 149 -21.08 8.02 10.56
CA LYS A 149 -21.90 6.97 11.18
C LYS A 149 -22.61 6.12 10.12
N VAL A 150 -23.29 6.75 9.17
CA VAL A 150 -23.96 6.04 8.05
C VAL A 150 -22.92 5.28 7.23
N TYR A 151 -21.79 5.92 6.92
CA TYR A 151 -20.70 5.33 6.15
C TYR A 151 -20.19 4.03 6.79
N CYS A 152 -19.89 4.04 8.09
CA CYS A 152 -19.44 2.85 8.79
C CYS A 152 -20.54 1.78 8.94
N ALA A 153 -21.81 2.14 9.05
CA ALA A 153 -22.90 1.17 9.15
C ALA A 153 -23.14 0.43 7.82
N GLU A 154 -23.20 1.19 6.71
CA GLU A 154 -23.59 0.67 5.40
C GLU A 154 -22.40 0.08 4.63
N PHE A 155 -21.27 0.79 4.59
CA PHE A 155 -20.10 0.40 3.82
C PHE A 155 -19.06 -0.35 4.65
N LYS A 156 -19.18 -0.27 5.99
CA LYS A 156 -18.35 -1.01 6.95
C LYS A 156 -16.85 -0.75 6.84
N GLY A 157 -16.49 0.48 6.45
CA GLY A 157 -15.13 1.00 6.34
C GLY A 157 -14.79 1.50 4.94
N PRO A 158 -13.53 1.93 4.70
CA PRO A 158 -12.39 2.08 5.62
C PRO A 158 -12.56 3.08 6.78
N VAL A 159 -11.51 3.27 7.59
CA VAL A 159 -11.52 4.18 8.75
C VAL A 159 -11.86 5.62 8.31
N PRO A 160 -12.88 6.27 8.90
CA PRO A 160 -13.19 7.67 8.59
C PRO A 160 -12.01 8.60 8.91
N ALA A 161 -11.73 9.57 8.04
CA ALA A 161 -10.70 10.58 8.31
C ALA A 161 -11.05 11.49 9.51
N LEU A 162 -12.35 11.69 9.77
CA LEU A 162 -12.83 12.44 10.93
C LEU A 162 -12.67 11.59 12.19
N LYS A 163 -11.83 12.05 13.13
CA LYS A 163 -11.57 11.36 14.42
C LYS A 163 -12.84 11.04 15.21
N ALA A 164 -13.82 11.94 15.22
CA ALA A 164 -15.10 11.72 15.89
C ALA A 164 -15.87 10.51 15.31
N GLY A 165 -15.63 10.18 14.03
CA GLY A 165 -16.21 9.03 13.35
C GLY A 165 -15.55 7.68 13.67
N HIS A 166 -14.35 7.67 14.26
CA HIS A 166 -13.61 6.43 14.54
C HIS A 166 -14.40 5.45 15.44
N LYS A 167 -15.22 5.97 16.36
CA LYS A 167 -16.06 5.14 17.23
C LYS A 167 -17.10 4.33 16.46
N TYR A 168 -17.53 4.79 15.28
CA TYR A 168 -18.49 4.07 14.43
C TYR A 168 -17.82 3.01 13.57
N PHE A 169 -16.50 3.13 13.34
CA PHE A 169 -15.73 2.11 12.60
C PHE A 169 -15.66 0.78 13.36
N ILE A 170 -15.68 0.81 14.70
CA ILE A 170 -15.67 -0.39 15.54
C ILE A 170 -17.06 -1.04 15.55
N LEU A 171 -17.22 -2.08 14.74
CA LEU A 171 -18.48 -2.84 14.62
C LEU A 171 -18.44 -4.09 15.51
N ALA A 172 -19.01 -3.98 16.71
CA ALA A 172 -19.05 -5.08 17.68
C ALA A 172 -19.70 -6.36 17.10
N GLY A 173 -19.08 -7.51 17.34
CA GLY A 173 -19.55 -8.81 16.87
C GLY A 173 -19.39 -9.05 15.36
N GLN A 174 -18.67 -8.18 14.64
CA GLN A 174 -18.33 -8.39 13.24
C GLN A 174 -16.82 -8.57 13.10
N ALA A 175 -16.39 -9.59 12.34
CA ALA A 175 -14.99 -9.79 12.03
C ALA A 175 -14.38 -8.57 11.29
N PRO A 176 -13.09 -8.27 11.46
CA PRO A 176 -12.19 -8.86 12.45
C PRO A 176 -12.55 -8.35 13.86
N ASP A 177 -12.13 -9.05 14.91
CA ASP A 177 -12.38 -8.60 16.29
C ASP A 177 -11.46 -7.42 16.67
N HIS A 178 -10.22 -7.42 16.17
CA HIS A 178 -9.21 -6.42 16.50
C HIS A 178 -9.21 -5.21 15.54
N GLN A 179 -10.39 -4.67 15.20
CA GLN A 179 -10.56 -3.53 14.27
C GLN A 179 -9.75 -2.30 14.70
N GLN A 180 -9.56 -2.11 16.01
CA GLN A 180 -8.79 -1.01 16.60
C GLN A 180 -7.34 -0.94 16.08
N VAL A 181 -6.77 -2.06 15.63
CA VAL A 181 -5.44 -2.11 15.00
C VAL A 181 -5.31 -1.11 13.85
N PHE A 182 -6.36 -0.90 13.06
CA PHE A 182 -6.31 0.04 11.94
C PHE A 182 -6.25 1.51 12.38
N ILE A 183 -6.91 1.86 13.47
CA ILE A 183 -6.85 3.21 14.05
C ILE A 183 -5.49 3.41 14.72
N ASP A 184 -5.02 2.44 15.48
CA ASP A 184 -3.74 2.49 16.20
C ASP A 184 -2.55 2.55 15.23
N ALA A 185 -2.68 1.94 14.05
CA ALA A 185 -1.63 1.95 13.03
C ALA A 185 -1.18 3.34 12.59
N VAL A 186 -2.05 4.36 12.74
CA VAL A 186 -1.72 5.75 12.44
C VAL A 186 -0.55 6.26 13.29
N SER A 187 -0.37 5.77 14.52
CA SER A 187 0.70 6.25 15.41
C SER A 187 2.11 5.86 14.97
N TYR A 188 2.22 4.88 14.07
CA TYR A 188 3.48 4.41 13.49
C TYR A 188 3.39 4.37 11.96
N ALA A 189 2.43 5.07 11.36
CA ALA A 189 2.29 5.13 9.92
C ALA A 189 3.18 6.22 9.34
N LYS A 190 3.68 5.97 8.13
CA LYS A 190 4.24 6.99 7.25
C LYS A 190 3.32 7.18 6.07
N VAL A 191 3.24 8.42 5.59
CA VAL A 191 2.59 8.72 4.33
C VAL A 191 3.60 8.38 3.23
N PRO A 192 3.28 7.45 2.29
CA PRO A 192 4.16 7.16 1.17
C PRO A 192 4.43 8.45 0.40
N PHE A 193 5.70 8.79 0.20
CA PHE A 193 6.05 9.94 -0.61
C PHE A 193 5.61 9.67 -2.07
N GLN A 194 4.67 10.46 -2.56
CA GLN A 194 4.26 10.44 -3.96
C GLN A 194 4.93 11.60 -4.69
N SER A 195 5.93 11.26 -5.52
CA SER A 195 6.48 12.22 -6.48
C SER A 195 5.40 12.52 -7.54
N PRO A 196 5.20 13.78 -7.95
CA PRO A 196 4.33 14.09 -9.10
C PRO A 196 4.86 13.48 -10.40
N TYR A 197 6.10 12.97 -10.37
CA TYR A 197 6.79 12.28 -11.45
C TYR A 197 6.80 10.75 -11.27
N THR A 198 6.00 10.19 -10.36
CA THR A 198 5.97 8.76 -10.05
C THR A 198 5.84 7.87 -11.29
N TYR A 199 5.15 8.31 -12.34
CA TYR A 199 4.99 7.54 -13.57
C TYR A 199 6.32 7.22 -14.29
N VAL A 200 7.34 8.09 -14.22
CA VAL A 200 8.68 7.80 -14.81
C VAL A 200 9.50 6.86 -13.94
N VAL A 201 9.05 6.61 -12.71
CA VAL A 201 9.71 5.77 -11.71
C VAL A 201 9.11 4.36 -11.71
N GLU A 202 7.79 4.26 -11.62
CA GLU A 202 7.08 3.00 -11.35
C GLU A 202 7.35 1.95 -12.44
N THR A 203 7.17 2.30 -13.72
CA THR A 203 7.28 1.32 -14.81
C THR A 203 8.65 0.63 -14.86
N PRO A 204 9.79 1.35 -14.98
CA PRO A 204 11.11 0.71 -15.01
C PRO A 204 11.42 -0.02 -13.70
N PHE A 205 11.00 0.51 -12.55
CA PHE A 205 11.20 -0.14 -11.27
C PHE A 205 10.49 -1.50 -11.19
N TYR A 206 9.21 -1.55 -11.55
CA TYR A 206 8.41 -2.77 -11.50
C TYR A 206 8.85 -3.83 -12.49
N GLN A 207 9.37 -3.43 -13.65
CA GLN A 207 9.95 -4.37 -14.61
C GLN A 207 11.16 -5.08 -14.01
N GLU A 208 12.06 -4.32 -13.39
CA GLU A 208 13.30 -4.85 -12.81
C GLU A 208 13.03 -5.69 -11.57
N LEU A 209 12.12 -5.22 -10.71
CA LEU A 209 11.70 -5.97 -9.53
C LEU A 209 10.89 -7.22 -9.87
N GLY A 210 10.08 -7.18 -10.92
CA GLY A 210 9.39 -8.36 -11.45
C GLY A 210 10.39 -9.44 -11.85
N ALA A 211 11.41 -9.08 -12.62
CA ALA A 211 12.47 -10.00 -13.00
C ALA A 211 13.26 -10.58 -11.80
N ALA A 212 13.45 -9.82 -10.72
CA ALA A 212 14.00 -10.34 -9.46
C ALA A 212 13.03 -11.29 -8.74
N THR A 213 11.74 -10.96 -8.71
CA THR A 213 10.68 -11.78 -8.09
C THR A 213 10.44 -13.10 -8.84
N ASP A 214 10.68 -13.10 -10.14
CA ASP A 214 10.64 -14.29 -10.99
C ASP A 214 11.93 -15.11 -10.90
N GLY A 215 12.93 -14.64 -10.16
CA GLY A 215 14.22 -15.32 -9.99
C GLY A 215 15.11 -15.28 -11.25
N THR A 216 14.79 -14.45 -12.24
CA THR A 216 15.58 -14.35 -13.50
C THR A 216 16.89 -13.57 -13.31
N LYS A 217 16.98 -12.76 -12.25
CA LYS A 217 18.20 -12.09 -11.78
C LYS A 217 18.15 -11.87 -10.27
N THR A 218 19.30 -11.57 -9.66
CA THR A 218 19.33 -11.17 -8.25
C THR A 218 18.71 -9.79 -8.06
N LEU A 219 18.23 -9.48 -6.85
CA LEU A 219 17.74 -8.14 -6.54
C LEU A 219 18.85 -7.09 -6.68
N ASP A 220 20.08 -7.42 -6.26
CA ASP A 220 21.24 -6.53 -6.39
C ASP A 220 21.47 -6.14 -7.88
N ASP A 221 21.39 -7.11 -8.80
CA ASP A 221 21.53 -6.86 -10.24
C ASP A 221 20.37 -6.02 -10.80
N ALA A 222 19.13 -6.31 -10.36
CA ALA A 222 17.93 -5.56 -10.77
C ALA A 222 17.97 -4.10 -10.31
N MET A 223 18.38 -3.87 -9.06
CA MET A 223 18.41 -2.54 -8.47
C MET A 223 19.60 -1.70 -8.98
N GLY A 224 20.75 -2.34 -9.23
CA GLY A 224 21.99 -1.65 -9.62
C GLY A 224 21.89 -0.83 -10.91
N GLY A 225 21.17 -1.31 -11.93
CA GLY A 225 21.04 -0.61 -13.22
C GLY A 225 19.86 0.35 -13.31
N VAL A 226 18.78 0.08 -12.55
CA VAL A 226 17.52 0.82 -12.71
C VAL A 226 17.55 2.19 -12.04
N CYS A 227 18.34 2.34 -10.97
CA CYS A 227 18.38 3.59 -10.19
C CYS A 227 18.87 4.77 -11.04
N GLU A 228 19.92 4.59 -11.82
CA GLU A 228 20.46 5.63 -12.72
C GLU A 228 19.45 5.97 -13.82
N THR A 229 18.84 4.95 -14.42
CA THR A 229 17.84 5.13 -15.49
C THR A 229 16.64 5.94 -14.99
N ILE A 230 16.13 5.60 -13.81
CA ILE A 230 15.02 6.31 -13.18
C ILE A 230 15.42 7.75 -12.84
N ASN A 231 16.56 7.97 -12.19
CA ASN A 231 16.98 9.30 -11.78
C ASN A 231 17.24 10.24 -12.96
N LYS A 232 17.74 9.69 -14.08
CA LYS A 232 17.84 10.44 -15.34
C LYS A 232 16.47 10.89 -15.84
N ALA A 233 15.51 9.96 -15.96
CA ALA A 233 14.16 10.28 -16.41
C ALA A 233 13.44 11.26 -15.47
N LEU A 234 13.62 11.07 -14.16
CA LEU A 234 13.09 11.95 -13.12
C LEU A 234 13.65 13.37 -13.25
N THR A 235 14.96 13.51 -13.47
CA THR A 235 15.60 14.81 -13.67
C THR A 235 15.05 15.51 -14.91
N GLU A 236 14.92 14.81 -16.03
CA GLU A 236 14.37 15.35 -17.28
C GLU A 236 12.92 15.84 -17.09
N GLU A 237 12.09 15.08 -16.38
CA GLU A 237 10.69 15.48 -16.14
C GLU A 237 10.57 16.65 -15.16
N VAL A 238 11.39 16.68 -14.10
CA VAL A 238 11.45 17.83 -13.17
C VAL A 238 11.79 19.12 -13.93
N GLN A 239 12.75 19.07 -14.86
CA GLN A 239 13.11 20.25 -15.68
C GLN A 239 11.97 20.65 -16.62
N LYS A 240 11.31 19.68 -17.24
CA LYS A 240 10.17 19.91 -18.12
C LYS A 240 9.01 20.58 -17.39
N VAL A 241 8.65 20.14 -16.19
CA VAL A 241 7.57 20.77 -15.40
C VAL A 241 7.95 22.18 -14.94
N LYS A 242 9.20 22.41 -14.54
CA LYS A 242 9.69 23.77 -14.22
C LYS A 242 9.55 24.73 -15.41
N SER A 243 9.71 24.24 -16.64
CA SER A 243 9.55 25.07 -17.83
C SER A 243 8.12 25.58 -18.05
N TYR A 244 7.10 24.87 -17.55
CA TYR A 244 5.69 25.28 -17.65
C TYR A 244 5.28 26.38 -16.67
N GLY A 245 6.00 26.52 -15.54
CA GLY A 245 5.75 27.58 -14.56
C GLY A 245 6.48 28.90 -14.84
N ALA A 246 7.31 28.93 -15.88
CA ALA A 246 8.12 30.09 -16.27
C ALA A 246 7.47 30.95 -17.38
N SER A 247 6.22 30.64 -17.76
CA SER A 247 5.39 31.39 -18.70
C SER A 247 4.20 32.03 -18.00
#